data_AF-A0A9P4U871-F1
#
_entry.id   AF-A0A9P4U871-F1
#
_cell.length_a   1.000
_cell.length_b   1.000
_cell.length_c   1.000
_cell.angle_alpha   90.00
_cell.angle_beta   90.00
_cell.angle_gamma   90.00
#
_symmetry.space_group_name_H-M   'P 1'
#
loop_
_entity.id
_entity.type
_entity.pdbx_description
1 polymer ?
#
loop_
_entity_poly.entity_id
_entity_poly.type
_entity_poly.pdbx_seq_one_letter_code
_entity_poly.pdbx_strand_id
1 'polypeptide(L)'
;MQTAALRHELGEEHSYEFVQGTMEWPMAPELEHISDATKPHFSYHNNTPESALEALGALDEYLASETPFDGILAFSQGAGLALIYARYFLHLHPERPLPFRCLLLFSPAIPLIFP
;
A
#
# COMPACT_ATOMS: atom_id res chain seq x y z
N MET A 1 -1.40 10.24 -8.84
CA MET A 1 -1.32 11.71 -8.70
C MET A 1 -0.67 12.13 -7.37
N GLN A 2 -1.03 11.54 -6.23
CA GLN A 2 -0.64 12.03 -4.88
C GLN A 2 0.88 12.20 -4.64
N THR A 3 1.72 11.33 -5.22
CA THR A 3 3.17 11.30 -4.92
C THR A 3 4.02 11.76 -6.11
N ALA A 4 3.40 12.34 -7.14
CA ALA A 4 4.07 12.69 -8.39
C ALA A 4 5.15 13.77 -8.21
N ALA A 5 4.86 14.84 -7.47
CA ALA A 5 5.83 15.91 -7.21
C ALA A 5 7.04 15.38 -6.43
N LEU A 6 6.81 14.54 -5.41
CA LEU A 6 7.90 13.93 -4.65
C LEU A 6 8.82 13.08 -5.54
N ARG A 7 8.25 12.24 -6.41
CA ARG A 7 9.03 11.43 -7.34
C ARG A 7 9.81 12.27 -8.34
N HIS A 8 9.26 13.40 -8.79
CA HIS A 8 9.99 14.32 -9.66
C HIS A 8 11.26 14.87 -8.96
N GLU A 9 11.14 15.28 -7.70
CA GLU A 9 12.27 15.78 -6.91
C GLU A 9 13.30 14.70 -6.55
N LEU A 10 12.88 13.44 -6.43
CA LEU A 10 13.79 12.30 -6.20
C LEU A 10 14.65 11.95 -7.43
N GLY A 11 14.39 12.58 -8.57
CA GLY A 11 15.16 12.41 -9.80
C GLY A 11 14.95 11.06 -10.49
N GLU A 12 15.71 10.83 -11.56
CA GLU A 12 15.55 9.68 -12.45
C GLU A 12 16.33 8.43 -12.01
N GLU A 13 17.08 8.53 -10.90
CA GLU A 13 17.86 7.41 -10.34
C GLU A 13 16.98 6.35 -9.64
N HIS A 14 15.66 6.57 -9.57
CA HIS A 14 14.69 5.69 -8.95
C HIS A 14 13.70 5.15 -9.99
N SER A 15 13.42 3.85 -9.93
CA SER A 15 12.30 3.26 -10.65
C SER A 15 11.11 3.05 -9.71
N TYR A 16 9.90 3.14 -10.25
CA TYR A 16 8.67 3.03 -9.47
C TYR A 16 7.72 2.05 -10.12
N GLU A 17 7.31 1.05 -9.35
CA GLU A 17 6.21 0.18 -9.72
C GLU A 17 4.96 0.57 -8.93
N PHE A 18 3.82 0.61 -9.63
CA PHE A 18 2.56 1.06 -9.08
C PHE A 18 1.62 -0.11 -8.88
N VAL A 19 1.34 -0.41 -7.62
CA VAL A 19 0.33 -1.39 -7.24
C VAL A 19 -1.01 -0.71 -6.97
N GLN A 20 -2.08 -1.46 -7.24
CA GLN A 20 -3.46 -1.05 -6.98
C GLN A 20 -4.15 -2.12 -6.13
N GLY A 21 -5.12 -1.70 -5.31
CA GLY A 21 -5.99 -2.64 -4.62
C GLY A 21 -6.83 -3.47 -5.61
N THR A 22 -7.25 -4.66 -5.18
CA THR A 22 -7.99 -5.61 -6.01
C THR A 22 -9.49 -5.60 -5.75
N MET A 23 -9.94 -4.88 -4.71
CA MET A 23 -11.34 -4.79 -4.33
C MET A 23 -12.00 -3.57 -4.96
N GLU A 24 -12.99 -3.77 -5.81
CA GLU A 24 -13.79 -2.67 -6.34
C GLU A 24 -14.48 -1.91 -5.20
N TRP A 25 -14.45 -0.58 -5.26
CA TRP A 25 -14.96 0.29 -4.20
C TRP A 25 -15.75 1.43 -4.81
N PRO A 26 -16.89 1.84 -4.22
CA PRO A 26 -17.62 2.99 -4.70
C PRO A 26 -16.77 4.25 -4.62
N MET A 27 -16.78 5.05 -5.68
CA MET A 27 -16.18 6.38 -5.66
C MET A 27 -16.87 7.23 -4.59
N ALA A 28 -16.09 7.93 -3.76
CA ALA A 28 -16.64 8.90 -2.84
C ALA A 28 -17.29 10.05 -3.65
N PRO A 29 -18.53 10.46 -3.36
CA PRO A 29 -19.24 11.51 -4.11
C PRO A 29 -18.44 12.82 -4.20
N GLU A 30 -17.65 13.13 -3.17
CA GLU A 30 -16.82 14.34 -3.11
C GLU A 30 -15.67 14.35 -4.14
N LEU A 31 -15.38 13.21 -4.79
CA LEU A 31 -14.32 13.06 -5.78
C LEU A 31 -14.83 13.14 -7.24
N GLU A 32 -16.12 13.33 -7.47
CA GLU A 32 -16.74 13.37 -8.81
C GLU A 32 -16.09 14.41 -9.76
N HIS A 33 -15.54 15.50 -9.23
CA HIS A 33 -14.91 16.54 -10.04
C HIS A 33 -13.46 16.25 -10.44
N ILE A 34 -12.82 15.25 -9.81
CA ILE A 34 -11.40 14.92 -10.01
C ILE A 34 -11.17 13.47 -10.41
N SER A 35 -12.23 12.67 -10.52
CA SER A 35 -12.19 11.27 -10.94
C SER A 35 -13.40 10.91 -11.79
N ASP A 36 -13.21 9.96 -12.71
CA ASP A 36 -14.25 9.54 -13.65
C ASP A 36 -15.14 8.46 -13.01
N ALA A 37 -16.38 8.82 -12.70
CA ALA A 37 -17.37 7.94 -12.08
C ALA A 37 -17.71 6.69 -12.93
N THR A 38 -17.39 6.70 -14.22
CA THR A 38 -17.66 5.57 -15.13
C THR A 38 -16.57 4.51 -15.09
N LYS A 39 -15.44 4.79 -14.45
CA LYS A 39 -14.33 3.86 -14.30
C LYS A 39 -14.39 3.16 -12.94
N PRO A 40 -13.92 1.91 -12.85
CA PRO A 40 -13.83 1.24 -11.56
C PRO A 40 -12.79 1.90 -10.66
N HIS A 41 -13.15 2.05 -9.38
CA HIS A 41 -12.25 2.47 -8.31
C HIS A 41 -11.97 1.29 -7.40
N PHE A 42 -10.83 1.34 -6.71
CA PHE A 42 -10.36 0.19 -5.95
C PHE A 42 -9.85 0.59 -4.57
N SER A 43 -10.07 -0.32 -3.64
CA SER A 43 -9.57 -0.33 -2.27
C SER A 43 -8.67 -1.55 -2.09
N TYR A 44 -7.73 -1.49 -1.16
CA TYR A 44 -6.95 -2.66 -0.74
C TYR A 44 -7.78 -3.58 0.15
N HIS A 45 -8.61 -3.02 1.03
CA HIS A 45 -9.46 -3.78 1.96
C HIS A 45 -10.74 -3.00 2.33
N ASN A 46 -11.73 -3.66 2.92
CA ASN A 46 -12.99 -3.03 3.38
C ASN A 46 -12.99 -2.71 4.88
N ASN A 47 -11.80 -2.69 5.51
CA ASN A 47 -11.59 -2.41 6.94
C ASN A 47 -12.08 -3.50 7.89
N THR A 48 -12.41 -4.69 7.38
CA THR A 48 -12.52 -5.89 8.21
C THR A 48 -11.14 -6.54 8.40
N PRO A 49 -10.91 -7.26 9.51
CA PRO A 49 -9.68 -8.03 9.70
C PRO A 49 -9.41 -9.01 8.56
N GLU A 50 -10.44 -9.68 8.05
CA GLU A 50 -10.32 -10.71 7.01
C GLU A 50 -9.82 -10.12 5.70
N SER A 51 -10.43 -9.02 5.22
CA SER A 51 -10.00 -8.36 3.99
C SER A 51 -8.63 -7.71 4.12
N ALA A 52 -8.28 -7.21 5.32
CA ALA A 52 -6.95 -6.69 5.59
C ALA A 52 -5.88 -7.79 5.53
N LEU A 53 -6.18 -9.00 6.02
CA LEU A 53 -5.30 -10.16 5.93
C LEU A 53 -5.16 -10.66 4.49
N GLU A 54 -6.23 -10.67 3.69
CA GLU A 54 -6.16 -10.99 2.26
C GLU A 54 -5.26 -9.99 1.50
N ALA A 55 -5.43 -8.69 1.75
CA ALA A 55 -4.58 -7.65 1.17
C ALA A 55 -3.12 -7.78 1.61
N LEU A 56 -2.88 -8.18 2.85
CA LEU A 56 -1.55 -8.43 3.40
C LEU A 56 -0.86 -9.60 2.68
N GLY A 57 -1.59 -10.71 2.48
CA GLY A 57 -1.11 -11.86 1.73
C GLY A 57 -0.78 -11.52 0.28
N ALA A 58 -1.66 -10.78 -0.40
CA ALA A 58 -1.41 -10.32 -1.76
C ALA A 58 -0.16 -9.43 -1.87
N LEU A 59 0.08 -8.56 -0.87
CA LEU A 59 1.30 -7.76 -0.83
C LEU A 59 2.55 -8.62 -0.59
N ASP A 60 2.49 -9.61 0.30
CA ASP A 60 3.62 -10.52 0.55
C ASP A 60 3.97 -11.35 -0.69
N GLU A 61 2.96 -11.92 -1.35
CA GLU A 61 3.12 -12.66 -2.60
C GLU A 61 3.76 -11.80 -3.70
N TYR A 62 3.30 -10.56 -3.85
CA TYR A 62 3.84 -9.63 -4.83
C TYR A 62 5.29 -9.24 -4.54
N LEU A 63 5.62 -8.93 -3.27
CA LEU A 63 7.00 -8.62 -2.87
C LEU A 63 7.94 -9.83 -3.03
N ALA A 64 7.41 -11.05 -2.97
CA ALA A 64 8.18 -12.28 -3.16
C ALA A 64 8.33 -12.67 -4.64
N SER A 65 7.39 -12.32 -5.52
CA SER A 65 7.41 -12.68 -6.94
C SER A 65 8.22 -11.72 -7.80
N GLU A 66 8.28 -10.45 -7.44
CA GLU A 66 8.95 -9.41 -8.22
C GLU A 66 10.42 -9.21 -7.82
N THR A 67 11.13 -8.37 -8.58
CA THR A 67 12.51 -7.99 -8.24
C THR A 67 12.60 -7.31 -6.88
N PRO A 68 13.73 -7.42 -6.14
CA PRO A 68 13.85 -6.84 -4.81
C PRO A 68 13.60 -5.33 -4.82
N PHE A 69 12.60 -4.87 -4.07
CA PHE A 69 12.33 -3.45 -3.90
C PHE A 69 13.23 -2.86 -2.80
N ASP A 70 13.85 -1.71 -3.07
CA ASP A 70 14.61 -0.97 -2.05
C ASP A 70 13.70 -0.30 -0.99
N GLY A 71 12.42 -0.08 -1.30
CA GLY A 71 11.51 0.59 -0.39
C GLY A 71 10.06 0.59 -0.86
N ILE A 72 9.16 0.91 0.06
CA ILE A 72 7.74 1.11 -0.22
C ILE A 72 7.38 2.58 0.00
N LEU A 73 6.68 3.16 -0.98
CA LEU A 73 6.14 4.52 -0.92
C LEU A 73 4.62 4.46 -1.00
N ALA A 74 3.92 4.80 0.08
CA ALA A 74 2.50 4.52 0.22
C ALA A 74 1.70 5.67 0.83
N PHE A 75 0.41 5.73 0.52
CA PHE A 75 -0.53 6.76 0.99
C PHE A 75 -1.79 6.13 1.59
N SER A 76 -2.34 6.75 2.64
CA SER A 76 -3.64 6.39 3.25
C SER A 76 -3.74 4.90 3.60
N GLN A 77 -4.70 4.18 3.02
CA GLN A 77 -4.91 2.77 3.27
C GLN A 77 -3.69 1.91 2.86
N GLY A 78 -3.04 2.23 1.74
CA GLY A 78 -1.81 1.53 1.32
C GLY A 78 -0.66 1.75 2.32
N ALA A 79 -0.59 2.93 2.95
CA ALA A 79 0.41 3.20 3.99
C ALA A 79 0.13 2.42 5.28
N GLY A 80 -1.14 2.26 5.65
CA GLY A 80 -1.54 1.37 6.74
C GLY A 80 -1.17 -0.09 6.45
N LEU A 81 -1.47 -0.57 5.24
CA LEU A 81 -1.15 -1.93 4.81
C LEU A 81 0.35 -2.21 4.85
N ALA A 82 1.18 -1.30 4.31
CA ALA A 82 2.64 -1.42 4.34
C ALA A 82 3.21 -1.45 5.77
N LEU A 83 2.61 -0.69 6.69
CA LEU A 83 3.01 -0.70 8.11
C LEU A 83 2.62 -2.03 8.79
N ILE A 84 1.42 -2.54 8.53
CA ILE A 84 0.97 -3.85 9.03
C ILE A 84 1.88 -4.96 8.50
N TYR A 85 2.24 -4.92 7.22
CA TYR A 85 3.22 -5.82 6.61
C TYR A 85 4.54 -5.81 7.34
N ALA A 86 5.13 -4.63 7.55
CA ALA A 86 6.40 -4.53 8.23
C ALA A 86 6.34 -5.12 9.65
N ARG A 87 5.26 -4.84 10.39
CA ARG A 87 5.06 -5.38 11.74
C ARG A 87 4.87 -6.89 11.74
N TYR A 88 4.09 -7.42 10.80
CA TYR A 88 3.81 -8.85 10.64
C TYR A 88 5.08 -9.62 10.25
N PHE A 89 5.82 -9.14 9.26
CA PHE A 89 7.08 -9.73 8.82
C PHE A 89 8.10 -9.84 9.96
N LEU A 90 8.32 -8.73 10.69
CA LEU A 90 9.25 -8.72 11.83
C LEU A 90 8.77 -9.59 13.00
N HIS A 91 7.46 -9.79 13.14
CA HIS A 91 6.93 -10.70 14.15
C HIS A 91 7.23 -12.18 13.80
N LEU A 92 7.03 -12.56 12.54
CA LEU A 92 7.30 -13.93 12.06
C LEU A 92 8.78 -14.22 11.89
N HIS A 93 9.59 -13.20 11.63
CA HIS A 93 11.01 -13.32 11.34
C HIS A 93 11.84 -12.39 12.22
N PRO A 94 11.88 -12.61 13.56
CA PRO A 94 12.52 -11.69 14.50
C PRO A 94 14.02 -11.48 14.24
N GLU A 95 14.68 -12.46 13.62
CA GLU A 95 16.11 -12.42 13.29
C GLU A 95 16.41 -11.87 11.88
N ARG A 96 15.39 -11.54 11.09
CA ARG A 96 15.56 -11.02 9.71
C ARG A 96 15.15 -9.56 9.64
N PRO A 97 15.95 -8.70 8.97
CA PRO A 97 15.48 -7.37 8.63
C PRO A 97 14.34 -7.45 7.60
N LEU A 98 13.63 -6.34 7.44
CA LEU A 98 12.65 -6.18 6.37
C LEU A 98 13.28 -6.46 4.99
N PRO A 99 12.50 -6.95 4.01
CA PRO A 99 13.00 -7.23 2.66
C PRO A 99 13.30 -5.96 1.85
N PHE A 100 13.14 -4.78 2.43
CA PHE A 100 13.39 -3.47 1.85
C PHE A 100 14.06 -2.55 2.86
N ARG A 101 14.69 -1.47 2.38
CA ARG A 101 15.53 -0.55 3.15
C ARG A 101 14.77 0.63 3.75
N CYS A 102 13.65 1.03 3.16
CA CYS A 102 12.87 2.17 3.65
C CYS A 102 11.35 2.05 3.45
N LEU A 103 10.61 2.79 4.29
CA LEU A 103 9.16 2.98 4.20
C LEU A 103 8.87 4.48 4.20
N LEU A 104 8.23 4.97 3.15
CA LEU A 104 7.72 6.34 3.04
C LEU A 104 6.19 6.29 3.15
N LEU A 105 5.68 6.57 4.34
CA LEU A 105 4.28 6.41 4.70
C LEU A 105 3.59 7.76 4.86
N PHE A 106 2.62 8.05 4.00
CA PHE A 106 1.86 9.30 4.02
C PHE A 106 0.44 9.06 4.52
N SER A 107 0.05 9.76 5.59
CA SER A 107 -1.31 9.73 6.16
C SER A 107 -1.87 8.32 6.41
N PRO A 108 -1.14 7.41 7.09
CA PRO A 108 -1.53 6.00 7.20
C PRO A 108 -2.91 5.83 7.86
N ALA A 109 -3.80 5.10 7.18
CA ALA A 109 -5.07 4.66 7.72
C ALA A 109 -4.92 3.21 8.19
N ILE A 110 -4.83 3.01 9.50
CA ILE A 110 -4.64 1.69 10.10
C ILE A 110 -6.03 1.16 10.49
N PRO A 111 -6.51 0.05 9.92
CA PRO A 111 -7.74 -0.58 10.41
C PRO A 111 -7.60 -0.88 11.90
N LEU A 112 -8.62 -0.58 12.70
CA LEU A 112 -8.67 -0.95 14.10
C LEU A 112 -8.84 -2.47 14.20
N ILE A 113 -7.74 -3.19 14.09
CA ILE A 113 -7.71 -4.63 14.38
C ILE A 113 -7.56 -4.72 15.91
N PHE A 114 -8.68 -4.86 16.62
CA PHE A 114 -8.64 -5.17 18.06
C PHE A 114 -8.06 -6.59 18.25
N PRO A 115 -7.24 -6.81 19.30
CA PRO A 115 -6.61 -8.10 19.59
C PRO A 115 -7.62 -9.19 19.97
#